data_AF-A0A0C9X9E0-F1
#
_entry.id   AF-A0A0C9X9E0-F1
#
_cell.length_a   1.000
_cell.length_b   1.000
_cell.length_c   1.000
_cell.angle_alpha   90.00
_cell.angle_beta   90.00
_cell.angle_gamma   90.00
#
_symmetry.space_group_name_H-M   'P 1'
#
loop_
_entity.id
_entity.type
_entity.pdbx_description
1 polymer ?
#
loop_
_entity_poly.entity_id
_entity_poly.type
_entity_poly.pdbx_seq_one_letter_code
_entity_poly.pdbx_strand_id
1 'polypeptide(L)'
;CCVARILSKQDDFANQISVLETMIWEAGHECIFLPKVHCELNPIEMVSHNFSSQKYLPTSKGSCLGGSRWMSHQGDTWFINHSWRWMSAYRMGLTGDAAQWAVRKQKGH
;
A
#
# COMPACT_ATOMS: atom_id res chain seq x y z
N CYS A 1 8.38 -22.95 12.46
CA CYS A 1 7.78 -24.26 12.81
C CYS A 1 6.91 -24.71 11.65
N CYS A 2 7.17 -25.89 11.08
CA CYS A 2 6.52 -26.39 9.86
C CYS A 2 5.03 -26.70 10.06
N VAL A 3 4.59 -27.01 11.28
CA VAL A 3 3.21 -27.37 11.60
C VAL A 3 2.26 -26.18 11.42
N ALA A 4 2.63 -24.98 11.90
CA ALA A 4 1.79 -23.79 11.73
C ALA A 4 1.52 -23.46 10.25
N ARG A 5 2.53 -23.67 9.39
CA ARG A 5 2.41 -23.47 7.92
C ARG A 5 1.57 -24.56 7.25
N ILE A 6 1.53 -25.77 7.81
CA ILE A 6 0.71 -26.87 7.30
C ILE A 6 -0.75 -26.69 7.72
N LEU A 7 -0.98 -26.30 8.97
CA LEU A 7 -2.33 -26.02 9.49
C LEU A 7 -2.95 -24.81 8.80
N SER A 8 -2.18 -23.74 8.54
CA SER A 8 -2.69 -22.56 7.82
C SER A 8 -3.11 -22.84 6.37
N LYS A 9 -2.77 -24.01 5.82
CA LYS A 9 -3.16 -24.43 4.46
C LYS A 9 -4.36 -25.38 4.44
N GLN A 10 -4.87 -25.78 5.60
CA GLN A 10 -6.10 -26.57 5.67
C GLN A 10 -7.30 -25.68 5.33
N ASP A 11 -8.31 -26.25 4.68
CA ASP A 11 -9.46 -25.51 4.16
C ASP A 11 -10.24 -24.80 5.27
N ASP A 12 -10.32 -25.39 6.47
CA ASP A 12 -11.02 -24.80 7.62
C ASP A 12 -10.40 -23.46 8.05
N PHE A 13 -9.07 -23.35 8.00
CA PHE A 13 -8.37 -22.11 8.36
C PHE A 13 -8.29 -21.13 7.18
N ALA A 14 -8.21 -21.64 5.95
CA ALA A 14 -8.13 -20.81 4.74
C ALA A 14 -9.46 -20.12 4.43
N ASN A 15 -10.59 -20.77 4.71
CA ASN A 15 -11.93 -20.23 4.48
C ASN A 15 -12.51 -19.48 5.68
N GLN A 16 -11.77 -19.42 6.79
CA GLN A 16 -12.20 -18.67 7.96
C GLN A 16 -12.00 -17.16 7.74
N ILE A 17 -13.11 -16.42 7.77
CA ILE A 17 -13.12 -14.96 7.73
C ILE A 17 -12.46 -14.43 9.01
N SER A 18 -11.54 -13.47 8.87
CA SER A 18 -10.89 -12.91 10.05
C SER A 18 -11.85 -12.06 10.88
N VAL A 19 -11.67 -12.05 12.20
CA VAL A 19 -12.48 -11.20 13.11
C VAL A 19 -12.40 -9.73 12.71
N LEU A 20 -11.23 -9.30 12.21
CA LEU A 20 -11.03 -7.94 11.71
C LEU A 20 -11.85 -7.65 10.45
N GLU A 21 -11.89 -8.57 9.49
CA GLU A 21 -12.77 -8.42 8.30
C GLU A 21 -14.23 -8.30 8.71
N THR A 22 -14.69 -9.14 9.64
CA THR A 22 -16.07 -9.08 10.14
C THR A 22 -16.38 -7.72 10.77
N MET A 23 -15.50 -7.21 11.65
CA MET A 23 -15.68 -5.89 12.29
C MET A 23 -15.71 -4.75 11.26
N ILE A 24 -14.88 -4.81 10.23
CA ILE A 24 -14.81 -3.79 9.18
C ILE A 24 -16.10 -3.82 8.34
N TRP A 25 -16.62 -5.00 7.99
CA TRP A 25 -17.87 -5.14 7.25
C TRP A 25 -19.09 -4.72 8.07
N GLU A 26 -19.13 -5.06 9.37
CA GLU A 26 -20.19 -4.61 10.28
C GLU A 26 -20.23 -3.08 10.42
N ALA A 27 -19.06 -2.42 10.31
CA ALA A 27 -18.97 -0.97 10.24
C ALA A 27 -19.35 -0.39 8.85
N GLY A 28 -19.66 -1.23 7.87
CA GLY A 28 -20.04 -0.81 6.51
C GLY A 28 -18.85 -0.45 5.61
N HIS A 29 -17.64 -0.87 5.97
CA HIS A 29 -16.41 -0.61 5.20
C HIS A 29 -15.95 -1.86 4.45
N GLU A 30 -15.21 -1.68 3.36
CA GLU A 30 -14.59 -2.77 2.62
C GLU A 30 -13.14 -3.00 3.08
N CYS A 31 -12.76 -4.27 3.27
CA CYS A 31 -11.39 -4.64 3.65
C CYS A 31 -10.57 -5.01 2.40
N ILE A 32 -9.54 -4.23 2.08
CA ILE A 32 -8.66 -4.46 0.94
C ILE A 32 -7.31 -5.00 1.43
N PHE A 33 -6.95 -6.20 1.01
CA PHE A 33 -5.65 -6.80 1.29
C PHE A 33 -4.60 -6.35 0.28
N LEU A 34 -3.60 -5.61 0.77
CA LEU A 34 -2.50 -5.13 -0.05
C LEU A 34 -1.32 -6.13 -0.04
N PRO A 35 -0.62 -6.35 -1.15
CA PRO A 35 0.53 -7.25 -1.19
C PRO A 35 1.67 -6.71 -0.31
N LYS A 36 2.13 -7.51 0.64
CA LYS A 36 3.20 -7.13 1.60
C LYS A 36 4.55 -6.80 0.95
N VAL A 37 4.84 -7.41 -0.20
CA VAL A 37 6.15 -7.26 -0.88
C VAL A 37 6.18 -6.10 -1.89
N HIS A 38 5.05 -5.41 -2.05
CA HIS A 38 4.88 -4.31 -3.00
C HIS A 38 4.54 -3.03 -2.24
N CYS A 39 5.53 -2.47 -1.54
CA CYS A 39 5.34 -1.29 -0.69
C CYS A 39 4.91 -0.05 -1.48
N GLU A 40 5.22 0.00 -2.77
CA GLU A 40 4.74 0.98 -3.74
C GLU A 40 3.22 0.96 -3.99
N LEU A 41 2.54 -0.14 -3.64
CA LEU A 41 1.08 -0.27 -3.71
C LEU A 41 0.40 0.05 -2.37
N ASN A 42 1.17 0.29 -1.31
CA ASN A 42 0.65 0.59 0.02
C ASN A 42 0.71 2.10 0.30
N PRO A 43 -0.45 2.80 0.42
CA PRO A 43 -0.46 4.25 0.59
C PRO A 43 0.22 4.69 1.87
N ILE A 44 0.08 3.91 2.95
CA ILE A 44 0.68 4.23 4.26
C ILE A 44 2.20 4.14 4.17
N GLU A 45 2.73 3.09 3.54
CA GLU A 45 4.17 2.93 3.37
C GLU A 45 4.75 4.02 2.47
N MET A 46 4.09 4.36 1.36
CA MET A 46 4.54 5.46 0.51
C MET A 46 4.55 6.81 1.22
N VAL A 47 3.50 7.13 1.98
CA VAL A 47 3.46 8.36 2.78
C VAL A 47 4.56 8.32 3.84
N SER A 48 4.74 7.20 4.54
CA SER A 48 5.77 7.06 5.56
C SER A 48 7.18 7.21 4.98
N HIS A 49 7.46 6.63 3.82
CA HIS A 49 8.75 6.73 3.14
C HIS A 49 9.01 8.15 2.67
N ASN A 50 8.01 8.85 2.13
CA ASN A 50 8.12 10.27 1.76
C ASN A 50 8.29 11.19 2.97
N PHE A 51 7.65 10.84 4.09
CA PHE A 51 7.76 11.56 5.35
C PHE A 51 9.04 11.23 6.12
N SER A 52 9.65 10.06 5.93
CA SER A 52 10.91 9.70 6.58
C SER A 52 12.13 10.13 5.76
N SER A 53 11.98 10.28 4.45
CA SER A 53 13.03 10.74 3.52
C SER A 53 13.16 12.26 3.43
N GLN A 54 12.22 12.99 4.03
CA GLN A 54 12.19 14.43 4.29
C GLN A 54 13.09 15.37 3.46
N LYS A 55 12.42 16.05 2.51
CA LYS A 55 12.59 17.51 2.29
C LYS A 55 11.87 18.38 3.34
N TYR A 56 11.28 17.80 4.39
CA TYR A 56 10.45 18.50 5.38
C TYR A 56 10.61 17.91 6.80
N LEU A 57 11.84 17.72 7.27
CA LEU A 57 12.11 17.46 8.70
C LEU A 57 11.66 18.72 9.46
N PRO A 58 10.61 18.70 10.30
CA PRO A 58 10.49 19.73 11.31
C PRO A 58 11.58 19.42 12.33
N THR A 59 12.46 20.39 12.54
CA THR A 59 13.46 20.42 13.59
C THR A 59 12.75 20.49 14.96
N SER A 60 12.07 19.42 15.37
CA SER A 60 11.65 19.13 16.75
C SER A 60 10.66 17.97 16.74
N LYS A 61 10.76 17.12 17.77
CA LYS A 61 9.91 15.96 18.04
C LYS A 61 8.48 16.36 18.46
N GLY A 62 7.80 17.21 17.69
CA GLY A 62 6.60 17.91 18.16
C GLY A 62 5.40 18.01 17.21
N SER A 63 5.51 17.72 15.91
CA SER A 63 4.34 17.87 15.02
C SER A 63 4.30 16.87 13.87
N CYS A 64 3.82 15.66 14.16
CA CYS A 64 3.35 14.72 13.13
C CYS A 64 2.13 15.25 12.33
N LEU A 65 1.57 16.38 12.76
CA LEU A 65 0.39 17.03 12.18
C LEU A 65 0.72 17.96 10.99
N GLY A 66 2.01 18.13 10.65
CA GLY A 66 2.46 18.97 9.53
C GLY A 66 2.27 18.38 8.13
N GLY A 67 1.35 17.41 7.96
CA GLY A 67 1.07 16.71 6.70
C GLY A 67 -0.17 17.25 5.97
N SER A 68 -0.46 18.55 6.06
CA SER A 68 -1.73 19.12 5.58
C SER A 68 -1.95 19.03 4.07
N ARG A 69 -0.90 18.84 3.24
CA ARG A 69 -1.05 18.66 1.79
C ARG A 69 -1.56 17.26 1.38
N TRP A 70 -1.26 16.22 2.17
CA TRP A 70 -1.62 14.83 1.84
C TRP A 70 -3.03 14.46 2.29
N MET A 71 -3.57 15.16 3.29
CA MET A 71 -4.97 15.03 3.74
C MET A 71 -5.95 15.83 2.86
N SER A 72 -5.48 16.44 1.77
CA SER A 72 -6.34 17.07 0.75
C SER A 72 -6.70 16.03 -0.32
N HIS A 73 -7.90 16.10 -0.93
CA HIS A 73 -8.37 15.22 -2.02
C HIS A 73 -7.37 14.97 -3.18
N GLN A 74 -6.35 15.82 -3.34
CA GLN A 74 -5.30 15.64 -4.34
C GLN A 74 -4.31 14.50 -3.99
N GLY A 75 -4.17 14.14 -2.72
CA GLY A 75 -3.33 13.02 -2.26
C GLY A 75 -3.86 11.67 -2.74
N ASP A 76 -5.18 11.50 -2.69
CA ASP A 76 -5.86 10.25 -3.08
C ASP A 76 -5.71 9.96 -4.57
N THR A 77 -5.97 10.96 -5.43
CA THR A 77 -5.87 10.79 -6.88
C THR A 77 -4.43 10.53 -7.34
N TRP A 78 -3.45 11.21 -6.73
CA TRP A 78 -2.04 10.94 -7.02
C TRP A 78 -1.65 9.52 -6.63
N PHE A 79 -2.09 9.06 -5.46
CA PHE A 79 -1.85 7.70 -4.99
C PHE A 79 -2.45 6.67 -5.93
N ILE A 80 -3.74 6.81 -6.24
CA ILE A 80 -4.46 5.90 -7.14
C ILE A 80 -3.72 5.81 -8.47
N ASN A 81 -3.39 6.95 -9.09
CA ASN A 81 -2.65 6.98 -10.35
C ASN A 81 -1.26 6.36 -10.24
N HIS A 82 -0.55 6.53 -9.11
CA HIS A 82 0.75 5.89 -8.88
C HIS A 82 0.63 4.37 -8.84
N SER A 83 -0.30 3.86 -8.01
CA SER A 83 -0.55 2.43 -7.86
C SER A 83 -1.00 1.80 -9.18
N TRP A 84 -1.83 2.48 -9.97
CA TRP A 84 -2.24 2.03 -11.30
C TRP A 84 -1.08 1.80 -12.26
N ARG A 85 -0.06 2.67 -12.23
CA ARG A 85 1.11 2.57 -13.12
C ARG A 85 1.97 1.37 -12.73
N TRP A 86 2.16 1.15 -11.44
CA TRP A 86 2.84 -0.04 -10.94
C TRP A 86 2.09 -1.33 -11.26
N MET A 87 0.77 -1.36 -11.00
CA MET A 87 -0.07 -2.49 -11.36
C MET A 87 -0.03 -2.80 -12.86
N SER A 88 -0.01 -1.77 -13.72
CA SER A 88 0.14 -1.95 -15.16
C SER A 88 1.48 -2.60 -15.52
N ALA A 89 2.58 -2.12 -14.95
CA ALA A 89 3.90 -2.71 -15.15
C ALA A 89 3.95 -4.19 -14.70
N TYR A 90 3.36 -4.50 -13.55
CA TYR A 90 3.28 -5.88 -13.06
C TYR A 90 2.42 -6.78 -13.94
N ARG A 91 1.30 -6.27 -14.46
CA ARG A 91 0.46 -7.01 -15.42
C ARG A 91 1.20 -7.34 -16.72
N MET A 92 2.16 -6.50 -17.11
CA MET A 92 3.06 -6.75 -18.24
C MET A 92 4.22 -7.71 -17.90
N GLY A 93 4.28 -8.22 -16.67
CA GLY A 93 5.35 -9.11 -16.21
C GLY A 93 6.65 -8.39 -15.84
N LEU A 94 6.66 -7.05 -15.80
CA LEU A 94 7.83 -6.28 -15.38
C LEU A 94 7.96 -6.33 -13.86
N THR A 95 9.17 -6.55 -13.36
CA THR A 95 9.47 -6.57 -11.92
C THR A 95 10.74 -5.79 -11.62
N GLY A 96 10.92 -5.40 -10.34
CA GLY A 96 12.10 -4.68 -9.88
C GLY A 96 12.42 -3.41 -10.67
N ASP A 97 13.68 -3.27 -11.07
CA ASP A 97 14.19 -2.08 -11.78
C ASP A 97 13.49 -1.84 -13.12
N ALA A 98 13.07 -2.90 -13.81
CA ALA A 98 12.35 -2.78 -15.08
C ALA A 98 10.96 -2.17 -14.90
N ALA A 99 10.25 -2.58 -13.84
CA ALA A 99 8.96 -1.97 -13.48
C ALA A 99 9.16 -0.51 -13.05
N GLN A 100 10.17 -0.22 -12.23
CA GLN A 100 10.47 1.14 -11.81
C GLN A 100 10.81 2.05 -13.00
N TRP A 101 11.59 1.55 -13.96
CA TRP A 101 11.92 2.27 -15.18
C TRP A 101 10.67 2.56 -16.01
N ALA A 102 9.81 1.55 -16.22
CA ALA A 102 8.58 1.70 -16.98
C ALA A 102 7.63 2.72 -16.34
N VAL A 103 7.44 2.63 -15.02
CA VAL A 103 6.68 3.61 -14.25
C VAL A 103 7.28 4.99 -14.47
N ARG A 104 8.58 5.22 -14.26
CA ARG A 104 9.20 6.54 -14.47
C ARG A 104 9.07 7.09 -15.90
N LYS A 105 9.10 6.20 -16.90
CA LYS A 105 9.04 6.58 -18.31
C LYS A 105 7.64 7.00 -18.75
N GLN A 106 6.60 6.44 -18.13
CA GLN A 106 5.21 6.80 -18.39
C GLN A 106 4.97 8.27 -18.00
N LYS A 107 4.59 9.13 -18.93
CA LYS A 107 4.37 10.57 -18.65
C LYS A 107 2.89 10.98 -18.67
N GLY A 108 1.98 10.00 -18.73
CA GLY A 108 0.56 10.19 -18.95
C GLY A 108 0.12 9.46 -20.22
N HIS A 109 -1.19 9.35 -20.41
CA HIS A 109 -1.79 9.17 -21.74
C HIS A 109 -2.02 10.53 -22.37
#